data_AF-A0A847P018-F1
#
_entry.id   AF-A0A847P018-F1
#
_cell.length_a   1.000
_cell.length_b   1.000
_cell.length_c   1.000
_cell.angle_alpha   90.00
_cell.angle_beta   90.00
_cell.angle_gamma   90.00
#
_symmetry.space_group_name_H-M   'P 1'
#
loop_
_entity.id
_entity.type
_entity.pdbx_description
1 polymer ?
#
loop_
_entity_poly.entity_id
_entity_poly.type
_entity_poly.pdbx_seq_one_letter_code
_entity_poly.pdbx_strand_id
1 'polypeptide(L)'
;MAPDPDNENIGISRRDFLKFCSTVAVAIGLGPAGGSKVFAALTSQSRPIILWLHFAECTGCTESFLRATSPYTDELLLDKVSVDYHETLMAGAGATVHDILIETANKNKGNFICVVEGAIPTKDKGIYGTINGKTMLSIAEEICPKAKCIIAIGTCSSFGGIAAAEPNPTGSKNLIAALKHIALPPVVNVPGCPPNPVSFAGVITYYLLNGRLPATDDYLRPKFAYGEYIHDTCPFNQYVEFADPDALQRCLMDQGCKGPNTCNNCATVKFNNETSFPMKAGHVCIGCSDPDFWDINTPFWGKHADDVYDKFPSPKVVFEKKVNPIAVNPRADRKVHKKITETSTEIFDLTGRKISKKASDIVQHNKHGTNQLFIEKNGNLIKKRLRVR
;
A
#
# COMPACT_ATOMS: atom_id res chain seq x y z
N MET A 1 -22.02 -17.25 -36.69
CA MET A 1 -21.81 -18.18 -35.55
C MET A 1 -22.92 -17.92 -34.56
N ALA A 2 -23.80 -18.91 -34.37
CA ALA A 2 -24.82 -18.82 -33.34
C ALA A 2 -24.15 -18.84 -31.95
N PRO A 3 -24.69 -18.13 -30.94
CA PRO A 3 -24.16 -18.18 -29.59
C PRO A 3 -24.30 -19.59 -29.02
N ASP A 4 -23.20 -20.07 -28.44
CA ASP A 4 -23.09 -21.35 -27.75
C ASP A 4 -23.93 -21.33 -26.46
N PRO A 5 -24.93 -22.23 -26.30
CA PRO A 5 -25.82 -22.26 -25.14
C PRO A 5 -25.17 -22.75 -23.85
N ASP A 6 -23.92 -23.23 -23.86
CA ASP A 6 -23.20 -23.67 -22.64
C ASP A 6 -22.43 -22.53 -21.93
N ASN A 7 -22.54 -21.29 -22.40
CA ASN A 7 -21.78 -20.15 -21.87
C ASN A 7 -22.54 -19.29 -20.83
N GLU A 8 -23.42 -19.90 -20.02
CA GLU A 8 -24.18 -19.21 -18.96
C GLU A 8 -23.40 -18.95 -17.66
N ASN A 9 -22.11 -19.33 -17.57
CA ASN A 9 -21.28 -19.10 -16.38
C ASN A 9 -20.18 -18.05 -16.61
N ILE A 10 -20.57 -16.84 -17.03
CA ILE A 10 -19.67 -15.68 -17.02
C ILE A 10 -19.72 -15.06 -15.61
N GLY A 11 -19.00 -15.65 -14.65
CA GLY A 11 -18.86 -15.14 -13.29
C GLY A 11 -18.04 -16.04 -12.36
N ILE A 12 -17.47 -15.47 -11.29
CA ILE A 12 -16.78 -16.25 -10.24
C ILE A 12 -17.77 -17.17 -9.52
N SER A 13 -17.35 -18.41 -9.29
CA SER A 13 -18.06 -19.29 -8.38
C SER A 13 -17.99 -18.73 -6.95
N ARG A 14 -19.10 -18.74 -6.20
CA ARG A 14 -19.13 -18.34 -4.77
C ARG A 14 -17.97 -18.94 -3.96
N ARG A 15 -17.50 -20.14 -4.32
CA ARG A 15 -16.38 -20.82 -3.70
C ARG A 15 -15.06 -20.06 -3.88
N ASP A 16 -14.76 -19.59 -5.09
CA ASP A 16 -13.50 -18.89 -5.36
C ASP A 16 -13.49 -17.49 -4.73
N PHE A 17 -14.65 -16.82 -4.71
CA PHE A 17 -14.79 -15.57 -3.94
C PHE A 17 -14.54 -15.75 -2.44
N LEU A 18 -15.02 -16.86 -1.85
CA LEU A 18 -14.77 -17.16 -0.43
C LEU A 18 -13.30 -17.54 -0.15
N LYS A 19 -12.61 -18.19 -1.09
CA LYS A 19 -11.16 -18.43 -0.99
C LYS A 19 -10.39 -17.11 -1.01
N PHE A 20 -10.77 -16.18 -1.88
CA PHE A 20 -10.20 -14.84 -1.88
C PHE A 20 -10.39 -14.15 -0.53
N CYS A 21 -11.63 -14.11 -0.04
CA CYS A 21 -11.92 -13.46 1.23
C CYS A 21 -11.06 -14.04 2.36
N SER A 22 -10.81 -15.34 2.34
CA SER A 22 -9.92 -16.02 3.28
C SER A 22 -8.45 -15.66 3.07
N THR A 23 -7.98 -15.58 1.82
CA THR A 23 -6.60 -15.20 1.48
C THR A 23 -6.30 -13.77 1.92
N VAL A 24 -7.18 -12.82 1.62
CA VAL A 24 -7.02 -11.44 2.10
C VAL A 24 -7.18 -11.36 3.60
N ALA A 25 -8.11 -12.09 4.22
CA ALA A 25 -8.22 -12.15 5.67
C ALA A 25 -6.90 -12.59 6.33
N VAL A 26 -6.25 -13.62 5.78
CA VAL A 26 -4.93 -14.06 6.24
C VAL A 26 -3.90 -12.97 6.01
N ALA A 27 -3.83 -12.39 4.81
CA ALA A 27 -2.88 -11.34 4.49
C ALA A 27 -2.99 -10.18 5.47
N ILE A 28 -4.20 -9.70 5.77
CA ILE A 28 -4.41 -8.55 6.68
C ILE A 28 -4.44 -8.94 8.17
N GLY A 29 -4.09 -10.17 8.53
CA GLY A 29 -3.95 -10.61 9.93
C GLY A 29 -5.25 -10.96 10.65
N LEU A 30 -6.36 -11.18 9.93
CA LEU A 30 -7.62 -11.67 10.47
C LEU A 30 -7.69 -13.21 10.56
N GLY A 31 -6.72 -13.91 9.97
CA GLY A 31 -6.67 -15.37 9.92
C GLY A 31 -7.74 -16.02 9.02
N PRO A 32 -7.74 -17.36 8.89
CA PRO A 32 -8.64 -18.07 7.96
C PRO A 32 -10.13 -17.89 8.28
N ALA A 33 -10.47 -17.75 9.58
CA ALA A 33 -11.83 -17.49 10.03
C ALA A 33 -12.33 -16.05 9.74
N GLY A 34 -11.42 -15.14 9.35
CA GLY A 34 -11.72 -13.76 9.02
C GLY A 34 -12.38 -13.55 7.65
N GLY A 35 -12.43 -14.60 6.81
CA GLY A 35 -12.98 -14.52 5.45
C GLY A 35 -14.43 -14.03 5.40
N SER A 36 -15.26 -14.37 6.39
CA SER A 36 -16.66 -13.89 6.45
C SER A 36 -16.79 -12.38 6.66
N LYS A 37 -15.84 -11.77 7.39
CA LYS A 37 -15.80 -10.31 7.58
C LYS A 37 -15.40 -9.62 6.28
N VAL A 38 -14.34 -10.14 5.63
CA VAL A 38 -13.89 -9.67 4.32
C VAL A 38 -15.03 -9.74 3.31
N PHE A 39 -15.74 -10.88 3.24
CA PHE A 39 -16.93 -11.05 2.41
C PHE A 39 -17.97 -9.95 2.66
N ALA A 40 -18.35 -9.73 3.93
CA ALA A 40 -19.39 -8.77 4.28
C ALA A 40 -19.05 -7.33 3.89
N ALA A 41 -17.79 -6.90 4.11
CA ALA A 41 -17.35 -5.56 3.72
C ALA A 41 -17.32 -5.36 2.21
N LEU A 42 -16.94 -6.41 1.48
CA LEU A 42 -16.98 -6.41 0.03
C LEU A 42 -18.43 -6.41 -0.49
N THR A 43 -19.42 -6.96 0.21
CA THR A 43 -20.81 -6.97 -0.26
C THR A 43 -21.65 -5.74 0.15
N SER A 44 -21.06 -4.68 0.71
CA SER A 44 -21.80 -3.52 1.23
C SER A 44 -22.32 -2.58 0.12
N GLN A 45 -23.49 -1.94 0.32
CA GLN A 45 -24.15 -1.08 -0.70
C GLN A 45 -23.46 0.26 -0.98
N SER A 46 -22.57 0.75 -0.11
CA SER A 46 -21.85 2.02 -0.35
C SER A 46 -20.50 1.73 -0.98
N ARG A 47 -20.38 2.00 -2.29
CA ARG A 47 -19.13 1.86 -3.05
C ARG A 47 -18.30 3.15 -2.93
N PRO A 48 -17.12 3.14 -2.30
CA PRO A 48 -16.27 4.32 -2.24
C PRO A 48 -15.88 4.78 -3.65
N ILE A 49 -15.87 6.10 -3.88
CA ILE A 49 -15.42 6.69 -5.13
C ILE A 49 -13.89 6.63 -5.18
N ILE A 50 -13.36 6.14 -6.30
CA ILE A 50 -11.95 6.13 -6.64
C ILE A 50 -11.74 7.04 -7.85
N LEU A 51 -10.79 7.97 -7.72
CA LEU A 51 -10.23 8.72 -8.84
C LEU A 51 -8.78 8.27 -9.02
N TRP A 52 -8.49 7.58 -10.13
CA TRP A 52 -7.17 7.03 -10.44
C TRP A 52 -6.45 7.91 -11.44
N LEU A 53 -5.40 8.60 -10.98
CA LEU A 53 -4.60 9.53 -11.76
C LEU A 53 -3.35 8.84 -12.29
N HIS A 54 -3.04 9.05 -13.56
CA HIS A 54 -1.79 8.65 -14.19
C HIS A 54 -0.87 9.86 -14.38
N PHE A 55 0.39 9.73 -14.00
CA PHE A 55 1.41 10.76 -14.21
C PHE A 55 2.59 10.19 -15.03
N ALA A 56 3.86 10.42 -14.64
CA ALA A 56 4.99 9.84 -15.36
C ALA A 56 5.13 8.34 -15.04
N GLU A 57 4.61 7.52 -15.95
CA GLU A 57 4.32 6.10 -15.70
C GLU A 57 4.51 5.23 -16.96
N CYS A 58 4.29 3.92 -16.81
CA CYS A 58 4.39 2.93 -17.88
C CYS A 58 3.16 2.00 -17.97
N THR A 59 2.10 2.32 -17.22
CA THR A 59 0.83 1.59 -17.12
C THR A 59 0.94 0.20 -16.50
N GLY A 60 2.14 -0.20 -16.07
CA GLY A 60 2.40 -1.51 -15.48
C GLY A 60 1.66 -1.74 -14.15
N CYS A 61 1.33 -0.69 -13.37
CA CYS A 61 0.60 -0.89 -12.12
C CYS A 61 -0.88 -1.13 -12.39
N THR A 62 -1.46 -0.40 -13.35
CA THR A 62 -2.79 -0.70 -13.89
C THR A 62 -2.86 -2.10 -14.48
N GLU A 63 -1.92 -2.50 -15.32
CA GLU A 63 -1.87 -3.86 -15.86
C GLU A 63 -1.74 -4.92 -14.75
N SER A 64 -0.89 -4.69 -13.76
CA SER A 64 -0.78 -5.59 -12.60
C SER A 64 -2.12 -5.73 -11.87
N PHE A 65 -2.81 -4.61 -11.64
CA PHE A 65 -4.16 -4.61 -11.06
C PHE A 65 -5.18 -5.41 -11.91
N LEU A 66 -5.11 -5.33 -13.23
CA LEU A 66 -5.92 -6.14 -14.17
C LEU A 66 -5.56 -7.64 -14.16
N ARG A 67 -4.50 -8.05 -13.44
CA ARG A 67 -4.13 -9.46 -13.19
C ARG A 67 -4.49 -9.93 -11.79
N ALA A 68 -5.25 -9.16 -11.02
CA ALA A 68 -5.81 -9.63 -9.77
C ALA A 68 -6.75 -10.82 -10.05
N THR A 69 -6.55 -11.94 -9.36
CA THR A 69 -7.39 -13.16 -9.51
C THR A 69 -8.25 -13.46 -8.29
N SER A 70 -8.08 -12.67 -7.24
CA SER A 70 -8.72 -12.84 -5.95
C SER A 70 -8.62 -11.48 -5.25
N PRO A 71 -9.67 -10.62 -5.32
CA PRO A 71 -10.84 -10.80 -6.18
C PRO A 71 -10.39 -10.59 -7.63
N TYR A 72 -11.17 -11.05 -8.61
CA TYR A 72 -10.90 -10.56 -9.97
C TYR A 72 -11.16 -9.05 -10.03
N THR A 73 -10.48 -8.40 -10.97
CA THR A 73 -10.57 -6.95 -11.15
C THR A 73 -12.01 -6.50 -11.43
N ASP A 74 -12.78 -7.28 -12.19
CA ASP A 74 -14.19 -7.01 -12.46
C ASP A 74 -15.04 -7.01 -11.18
N GLU A 75 -14.85 -7.97 -10.27
CA GLU A 75 -15.55 -7.93 -8.98
C GLU A 75 -15.21 -6.68 -8.18
N LEU A 76 -13.92 -6.31 -8.09
CA LEU A 76 -13.53 -5.11 -7.36
C LEU A 76 -14.14 -3.86 -7.99
N LEU A 77 -14.03 -3.71 -9.30
CA LEU A 77 -14.46 -2.54 -10.07
C LEU A 77 -15.98 -2.41 -10.19
N LEU A 78 -16.70 -3.51 -10.35
CA LEU A 78 -18.14 -3.51 -10.60
C LEU A 78 -18.94 -3.52 -9.29
N ASP A 79 -18.49 -4.26 -8.28
CA ASP A 79 -19.30 -4.50 -7.08
C ASP A 79 -18.83 -3.73 -5.84
N LYS A 80 -17.54 -3.39 -5.73
CA LYS A 80 -16.94 -3.00 -4.43
C LYS A 80 -16.60 -1.52 -4.33
N VAL A 81 -16.12 -0.93 -5.41
CA VAL A 81 -15.74 0.48 -5.50
C VAL A 81 -16.35 1.12 -6.74
N SER A 82 -16.44 2.44 -6.75
CA SER A 82 -16.87 3.20 -7.93
C SER A 82 -15.64 3.87 -8.52
N VAL A 83 -15.10 3.33 -9.61
CA VAL A 83 -13.96 3.95 -10.31
C VAL A 83 -14.51 4.97 -11.30
N ASP A 84 -14.67 6.20 -10.82
CA ASP A 84 -15.32 7.28 -11.56
C ASP A 84 -14.35 7.99 -12.53
N TYR A 85 -13.04 7.74 -12.38
CA TYR A 85 -12.02 8.24 -13.29
C TYR A 85 -10.83 7.28 -13.35
N HIS A 86 -10.48 6.82 -14.55
CA HIS A 86 -9.31 6.00 -14.84
C HIS A 86 -9.04 6.01 -16.35
N GLU A 87 -7.96 6.67 -16.80
CA GLU A 87 -7.72 6.97 -18.22
C GLU A 87 -7.58 5.71 -19.10
N THR A 88 -7.02 4.63 -18.57
CA THR A 88 -6.91 3.34 -19.28
C THR A 88 -8.24 2.61 -19.47
N LEU A 89 -9.17 2.72 -18.51
CA LEU A 89 -10.38 1.86 -18.45
C LEU A 89 -11.66 2.58 -18.84
N MET A 90 -11.68 3.91 -18.78
CA MET A 90 -12.90 4.67 -19.01
C MET A 90 -13.28 4.75 -20.49
N ALA A 91 -14.59 4.77 -20.77
CA ALA A 91 -15.10 4.90 -22.13
C ALA A 91 -15.00 6.33 -22.71
N GLY A 92 -15.00 7.34 -21.84
CA GLY A 92 -14.93 8.74 -22.26
C GLY A 92 -13.51 9.17 -22.67
N ALA A 93 -13.40 10.20 -23.50
CA ALA A 93 -12.13 10.80 -23.89
C ALA A 93 -12.21 12.33 -24.05
N GLY A 94 -11.05 12.98 -24.20
CA GLY A 94 -10.94 14.41 -24.51
C GLY A 94 -11.14 15.34 -23.30
N ALA A 95 -11.33 16.63 -23.56
CA ALA A 95 -11.41 17.65 -22.52
C ALA A 95 -12.54 17.41 -21.50
N THR A 96 -13.68 16.89 -21.97
CA THR A 96 -14.85 16.57 -21.14
C THR A 96 -14.51 15.60 -20.00
N VAL A 97 -13.59 14.67 -20.23
CA VAL A 97 -13.15 13.72 -19.19
C VAL A 97 -12.39 14.40 -18.07
N HIS A 98 -11.56 15.39 -18.41
CA HIS A 98 -10.83 16.16 -17.41
C HIS A 98 -11.77 17.08 -16.61
N ASP A 99 -12.83 17.62 -17.24
CA ASP A 99 -13.85 18.39 -16.54
C ASP A 99 -14.63 17.52 -15.56
N ILE A 100 -14.97 16.29 -15.95
CA ILE A 100 -15.60 15.29 -15.07
C ILE A 100 -14.70 14.97 -13.87
N LEU A 101 -13.39 14.83 -14.05
CA LEU A 101 -12.45 14.62 -12.95
C LEU A 101 -12.52 15.75 -11.92
N ILE A 102 -12.40 17.00 -12.39
CA ILE A 102 -12.42 18.18 -11.53
C ILE A 102 -13.77 18.31 -10.81
N GLU A 103 -14.87 18.17 -11.55
CA GLU A 103 -16.22 18.26 -11.02
C GLU A 103 -16.49 17.19 -9.97
N THR A 104 -16.11 15.94 -10.26
CA THR A 104 -16.27 14.80 -9.35
C THR A 104 -15.45 14.99 -8.08
N ALA A 105 -14.19 15.43 -8.19
CA ALA A 105 -13.35 15.72 -7.04
C ALA A 105 -13.91 16.87 -6.18
N ASN A 106 -14.51 17.90 -6.80
CA ASN A 106 -15.12 19.02 -6.09
C ASN A 106 -16.40 18.61 -5.37
N LYS A 107 -17.32 17.90 -6.06
CA LYS A 107 -18.58 17.41 -5.48
C LYS A 107 -18.34 16.44 -4.32
N ASN A 108 -17.30 15.63 -4.41
CA ASN A 108 -16.99 14.58 -3.44
C ASN A 108 -15.81 14.92 -2.51
N LYS A 109 -15.46 16.20 -2.36
CA LYS A 109 -14.34 16.62 -1.50
C LYS A 109 -14.39 15.97 -0.12
N GLY A 110 -13.30 15.33 0.27
CA GLY A 110 -13.14 14.58 1.52
C GLY A 110 -13.83 13.21 1.56
N ASN A 111 -14.44 12.76 0.45
CA ASN A 111 -15.24 11.54 0.37
C ASN A 111 -14.85 10.59 -0.77
N PHE A 112 -13.73 10.84 -1.47
CA PHE A 112 -13.16 9.92 -2.46
C PHE A 112 -11.75 9.46 -2.07
N ILE A 113 -11.34 8.31 -2.58
CA ILE A 113 -9.96 7.80 -2.53
C ILE A 113 -9.27 8.25 -3.81
N CYS A 114 -8.10 8.89 -3.70
CA CYS A 114 -7.27 9.15 -4.87
C CYS A 114 -6.26 8.02 -5.01
N VAL A 115 -6.19 7.37 -6.16
CA VAL A 115 -5.09 6.48 -6.51
C VAL A 115 -4.16 7.25 -7.43
N VAL A 116 -2.85 7.19 -7.16
CA VAL A 116 -1.84 7.89 -7.96
C VAL A 116 -0.85 6.87 -8.50
N GLU A 117 -0.82 6.73 -9.81
CA GLU A 117 0.15 5.94 -10.58
C GLU A 117 1.13 6.88 -11.27
N GLY A 118 2.43 6.58 -11.17
CA GLY A 118 3.48 7.39 -11.78
C GLY A 118 4.11 8.47 -10.88
N ALA A 119 5.31 8.88 -11.27
CA ALA A 119 6.02 9.99 -10.64
C ALA A 119 5.49 11.33 -11.18
N ILE A 120 5.79 12.44 -10.50
CA ILE A 120 5.34 13.78 -10.89
C ILE A 120 6.55 14.59 -11.37
N PRO A 121 6.65 14.91 -12.68
CA PRO A 121 7.68 15.81 -13.21
C PRO A 121 7.53 17.22 -12.61
N THR A 122 8.61 17.77 -12.02
CA THR A 122 8.56 19.09 -11.36
C THR A 122 9.50 20.14 -11.97
N LYS A 123 10.49 19.72 -12.76
CA LYS A 123 11.41 20.64 -13.43
C LYS A 123 10.68 21.49 -14.47
N ASP A 124 11.16 22.71 -14.69
CA ASP A 124 10.61 23.66 -15.67
C ASP A 124 9.09 23.85 -15.53
N LYS A 125 8.66 23.97 -14.27
CA LYS A 125 7.25 24.13 -13.87
C LYS A 125 6.36 22.94 -14.26
N GLY A 126 6.93 21.76 -14.39
CA GLY A 126 6.21 20.51 -14.66
C GLY A 126 5.84 20.28 -16.12
N ILE A 127 6.41 21.02 -17.06
CA ILE A 127 6.04 20.97 -18.49
C ILE A 127 6.32 19.60 -19.15
N TYR A 128 7.21 18.80 -18.58
CA TYR A 128 7.58 17.48 -19.10
C TYR A 128 6.47 16.43 -19.04
N GLY A 129 5.34 16.73 -18.39
CA GLY A 129 4.16 15.87 -18.42
C GLY A 129 2.89 16.71 -18.40
N THR A 130 2.07 16.59 -19.44
CA THR A 130 0.81 17.32 -19.55
C THR A 130 -0.34 16.42 -19.95
N ILE A 131 -1.50 16.62 -19.32
CA ILE A 131 -2.77 15.97 -19.65
C ILE A 131 -3.78 17.09 -19.94
N ASN A 132 -4.41 17.05 -21.11
CA ASN A 132 -5.35 18.08 -21.55
C ASN A 132 -4.80 19.53 -21.41
N GLY A 133 -3.53 19.73 -21.77
CA GLY A 133 -2.85 21.04 -21.69
C GLY A 133 -2.49 21.53 -20.28
N LYS A 134 -2.82 20.78 -19.22
CA LYS A 134 -2.41 21.08 -17.84
C LYS A 134 -1.22 20.20 -17.45
N THR A 135 -0.29 20.73 -16.66
CA THR A 135 0.84 19.93 -16.16
C THR A 135 0.35 18.88 -15.17
N MET A 136 0.95 17.69 -15.18
CA MET A 136 0.68 16.62 -14.20
C MET A 136 0.82 17.14 -12.76
N LEU A 137 1.81 18.00 -12.51
CA LEU A 137 1.98 18.70 -11.24
C LEU A 137 0.73 19.53 -10.86
N SER A 138 0.22 20.37 -11.77
CA SER A 138 -0.98 21.19 -11.50
C SER A 138 -2.23 20.35 -11.24
N ILE A 139 -2.39 19.21 -11.93
CA ILE A 139 -3.50 18.28 -11.71
C ILE A 139 -3.37 17.63 -10.33
N ALA A 140 -2.17 17.19 -9.96
CA ALA A 140 -1.89 16.63 -8.65
C ALA A 140 -2.18 17.63 -7.52
N GLU A 141 -1.75 18.89 -7.68
CA GLU A 141 -2.02 19.99 -6.75
C GLU A 141 -3.52 20.31 -6.61
N GLU A 142 -4.28 20.19 -7.71
CA GLU A 142 -5.72 20.45 -7.72
C GLU A 142 -6.55 19.32 -7.09
N ILE A 143 -6.20 18.06 -7.34
CA ILE A 143 -7.03 16.89 -7.00
C ILE A 143 -6.62 16.24 -5.69
N CYS A 144 -5.32 15.95 -5.48
CA CYS A 144 -4.85 15.16 -4.34
C CYS A 144 -5.27 15.73 -2.97
N PRO A 145 -5.23 17.05 -2.71
CA PRO A 145 -5.60 17.62 -1.40
C PRO A 145 -7.10 17.52 -1.08
N LYS A 146 -7.95 17.25 -2.08
CA LYS A 146 -9.40 17.09 -1.91
C LYS A 146 -9.78 15.66 -1.52
N ALA A 147 -8.87 14.70 -1.63
CA ALA A 147 -9.14 13.30 -1.34
C ALA A 147 -9.33 13.06 0.17
N LYS A 148 -10.04 11.98 0.51
CA LYS A 148 -10.15 11.48 1.88
C LYS A 148 -8.85 10.80 2.32
N CYS A 149 -8.23 10.07 1.41
CA CYS A 149 -6.91 9.46 1.52
C CYS A 149 -6.34 9.23 0.12
N ILE A 150 -5.04 9.00 0.05
CA ILE A 150 -4.33 8.74 -1.22
C ILE A 150 -3.62 7.38 -1.13
N ILE A 151 -3.69 6.61 -2.21
CA ILE A 151 -2.91 5.39 -2.42
C ILE A 151 -1.91 5.69 -3.54
N ALA A 152 -0.63 5.74 -3.21
CA ALA A 152 0.44 5.83 -4.20
C ALA A 152 0.78 4.41 -4.67
N ILE A 153 0.30 4.03 -5.85
CA ILE A 153 0.49 2.69 -6.42
C ILE A 153 1.75 2.65 -7.29
N GLY A 154 2.65 1.72 -6.97
CA GLY A 154 3.91 1.51 -7.66
C GLY A 154 5.05 2.38 -7.14
N THR A 155 6.27 1.98 -7.50
CA THR A 155 7.49 2.66 -7.05
C THR A 155 7.62 4.08 -7.60
N CYS A 156 7.06 4.36 -8.78
CA CYS A 156 7.08 5.69 -9.38
C CYS A 156 6.36 6.73 -8.50
N SER A 157 5.14 6.46 -8.05
CA SER A 157 4.38 7.39 -7.20
C SER A 157 4.83 7.35 -5.73
N SER A 158 5.27 6.18 -5.25
CA SER A 158 5.75 5.99 -3.87
C SER A 158 7.10 6.66 -3.62
N PHE A 159 8.07 6.48 -4.53
CA PHE A 159 9.48 6.86 -4.35
C PHE A 159 10.12 7.58 -5.54
N GLY A 160 9.42 7.74 -6.66
CA GLY A 160 9.92 8.42 -7.88
C GLY A 160 10.24 7.45 -9.01
N GLY A 161 10.70 6.24 -8.68
CA GLY A 161 10.92 5.16 -9.63
C GLY A 161 11.91 5.52 -10.73
N ILE A 162 11.78 4.88 -11.91
CA ILE A 162 12.74 5.05 -13.01
C ILE A 162 12.79 6.49 -13.52
N ALA A 163 11.66 7.20 -13.49
CA ALA A 163 11.58 8.58 -13.92
C ALA A 163 12.40 9.53 -13.03
N ALA A 164 12.70 9.12 -11.79
CA ALA A 164 13.49 9.88 -10.83
C ALA A 164 14.93 9.39 -10.67
N ALA A 165 15.31 8.28 -11.32
CA ALA A 165 16.67 7.74 -11.30
C ALA A 165 17.67 8.71 -11.95
N GLU A 166 18.95 8.60 -11.60
CA GLU A 166 20.00 9.46 -12.15
C GLU A 166 20.05 9.38 -13.70
N PRO A 167 20.14 10.50 -14.45
CA PRO A 167 20.32 11.90 -14.00
C PRO A 167 19.03 12.70 -13.77
N ASN A 168 17.86 12.06 -13.73
CA ASN A 168 16.54 12.67 -13.50
C ASN A 168 16.28 13.94 -14.36
N PRO A 169 16.24 13.82 -15.70
CA PRO A 169 16.22 14.96 -16.60
C PRO A 169 14.98 15.84 -16.47
N THR A 170 13.86 15.27 -16.00
CA THR A 170 12.56 15.93 -15.82
C THR A 170 12.31 16.41 -14.38
N GLY A 171 13.25 16.17 -13.47
CA GLY A 171 13.07 16.44 -12.04
C GLY A 171 11.82 15.76 -11.47
N SER A 172 11.54 14.52 -11.89
CA SER A 172 10.44 13.72 -11.38
C SER A 172 10.64 13.41 -9.90
N LYS A 173 9.53 13.43 -9.16
CA LYS A 173 9.50 13.15 -7.72
C LYS A 173 8.34 12.22 -7.38
N ASN A 174 8.43 11.56 -6.23
CA ASN A 174 7.27 10.89 -5.64
C ASN A 174 6.18 11.90 -5.26
N LEU A 175 4.96 11.40 -5.01
CA LEU A 175 3.78 12.18 -4.67
C LEU A 175 4.04 13.18 -3.53
N ILE A 176 4.64 12.71 -2.44
CA ILE A 176 4.84 13.50 -1.21
C ILE A 176 5.87 14.60 -1.45
N ALA A 177 6.97 14.28 -2.14
CA ALA A 177 8.03 15.23 -2.44
C ALA A 177 7.59 16.28 -3.48
N ALA A 178 6.80 15.90 -4.47
CA ALA A 178 6.24 16.82 -5.47
C ALA A 178 5.27 17.82 -4.83
N LEU A 179 4.39 17.36 -3.92
CA LEU A 179 3.36 18.17 -3.27
C LEU A 179 3.75 18.64 -1.87
N LYS A 180 5.05 18.74 -1.56
CA LYS A 180 5.53 19.07 -0.20
C LYS A 180 4.98 20.39 0.36
N HIS A 181 4.67 21.34 -0.52
CA HIS A 181 4.13 22.65 -0.21
C HIS A 181 2.63 22.63 0.12
N ILE A 182 1.94 21.50 -0.07
CA ILE A 182 0.50 21.33 0.20
C ILE A 182 0.29 20.35 1.35
N ALA A 183 -0.73 20.59 2.18
CA ALA A 183 -1.18 19.61 3.17
C ALA A 183 -1.92 18.46 2.46
N LEU A 184 -1.34 17.26 2.48
CA LEU A 184 -1.95 16.07 1.92
C LEU A 184 -2.83 15.36 2.97
N PRO A 185 -3.93 14.73 2.55
CA PRO A 185 -4.62 13.73 3.37
C PRO A 185 -3.69 12.52 3.61
N PRO A 186 -4.09 11.56 4.47
CA PRO A 186 -3.29 10.37 4.73
C PRO A 186 -2.93 9.60 3.46
N VAL A 187 -1.66 9.20 3.36
CA VAL A 187 -1.07 8.50 2.21
C VAL A 187 -0.63 7.11 2.64
N VAL A 188 -0.90 6.10 1.81
CA VAL A 188 -0.26 4.78 1.87
C VAL A 188 0.48 4.52 0.56
N ASN A 189 1.70 4.02 0.67
CA ASN A 189 2.53 3.62 -0.46
C ASN A 189 2.38 2.13 -0.71
N VAL A 190 2.16 1.74 -1.96
CA VAL A 190 2.10 0.33 -2.40
C VAL A 190 3.18 0.14 -3.48
N PRO A 191 4.47 0.13 -3.09
CA PRO A 191 5.58 0.08 -4.04
C PRO A 191 5.80 -1.30 -4.65
N GLY A 192 6.62 -1.34 -5.70
CA GLY A 192 6.86 -2.45 -6.61
C GLY A 192 6.76 -1.95 -8.05
N CYS A 193 7.49 -2.59 -8.97
CA CYS A 193 7.57 -2.17 -10.36
C CYS A 193 7.21 -3.31 -11.33
N PRO A 194 5.92 -3.73 -11.41
CA PRO A 194 4.77 -3.19 -10.67
C PRO A 194 4.55 -3.86 -9.29
N PRO A 195 3.68 -3.30 -8.42
CA PRO A 195 3.33 -3.94 -7.15
C PRO A 195 2.48 -5.20 -7.40
N ASN A 196 2.51 -6.13 -6.44
CA ASN A 196 1.66 -7.31 -6.47
C ASN A 196 0.17 -6.90 -6.37
N PRO A 197 -0.73 -7.41 -7.24
CA PRO A 197 -2.15 -7.04 -7.21
C PRO A 197 -2.81 -7.36 -5.86
N VAL A 198 -2.36 -8.41 -5.17
CA VAL A 198 -2.88 -8.79 -3.84
C VAL A 198 -2.58 -7.70 -2.80
N SER A 199 -1.44 -7.02 -2.89
CA SER A 199 -1.09 -5.93 -1.98
C SER A 199 -2.05 -4.75 -2.13
N PHE A 200 -2.34 -4.33 -3.37
CA PHE A 200 -3.29 -3.25 -3.64
C PHE A 200 -4.72 -3.64 -3.22
N ALA A 201 -5.18 -4.83 -3.62
CA ALA A 201 -6.49 -5.34 -3.22
C ALA A 201 -6.64 -5.45 -1.70
N GLY A 202 -5.58 -5.85 -0.99
CA GLY A 202 -5.51 -5.89 0.47
C GLY A 202 -5.70 -4.51 1.11
N VAL A 203 -5.10 -3.45 0.54
CA VAL A 203 -5.28 -2.07 1.02
C VAL A 203 -6.73 -1.62 0.87
N ILE A 204 -7.32 -1.83 -0.32
CA ILE A 204 -8.72 -1.46 -0.59
C ILE A 204 -9.66 -2.22 0.35
N THR A 205 -9.47 -3.54 0.47
CA THR A 205 -10.28 -4.39 1.34
C THR A 205 -10.17 -3.98 2.80
N TYR A 206 -8.95 -3.68 3.28
CA TYR A 206 -8.74 -3.18 4.63
C TYR A 206 -9.49 -1.86 4.88
N TYR A 207 -9.46 -0.95 3.91
CA TYR A 207 -10.17 0.31 3.98
C TYR A 207 -11.70 0.11 4.02
N LEU A 208 -12.24 -0.78 3.18
CA LEU A 208 -13.68 -1.12 3.19
C LEU A 208 -14.12 -1.70 4.54
N LEU A 209 -13.30 -2.55 5.15
CA LEU A 209 -13.58 -3.18 6.45
C LEU A 209 -13.53 -2.21 7.62
N ASN A 210 -12.54 -1.32 7.63
CA ASN A 210 -12.17 -0.55 8.81
C ASN A 210 -12.51 0.95 8.69
N GLY A 211 -12.88 1.42 7.49
CA GLY A 211 -13.08 2.83 7.17
C GLY A 211 -11.80 3.68 7.25
N ARG A 212 -10.62 3.04 7.29
CA ARG A 212 -9.31 3.68 7.45
C ARG A 212 -8.20 2.89 6.74
N LEU A 213 -7.09 3.56 6.45
CA LEU A 213 -5.89 2.92 5.90
C LEU A 213 -5.24 1.92 6.88
N PRO A 214 -4.53 0.90 6.38
CA PRO A 214 -3.79 -0.06 7.19
C PRO A 214 -2.62 0.59 7.95
N ALA A 215 -2.10 -0.11 8.96
CA ALA A 215 -0.88 0.31 9.63
C ALA A 215 0.32 0.21 8.68
N THR A 216 1.19 1.21 8.71
CA THR A 216 2.34 1.32 7.81
C THR A 216 3.68 1.27 8.52
N ASP A 217 4.74 0.94 7.79
CA ASP A 217 6.12 1.18 8.21
C ASP A 217 6.54 2.65 8.02
N ASP A 218 7.82 2.94 8.24
CA ASP A 218 8.39 4.28 8.13
C ASP A 218 8.41 4.81 6.68
N TYR A 219 8.25 3.92 5.70
CA TYR A 219 8.11 4.25 4.27
C TYR A 219 6.64 4.37 3.82
N LEU A 220 5.71 4.41 4.77
CA LEU A 220 4.26 4.42 4.55
C LEU A 220 3.76 3.18 3.80
N ARG A 221 4.50 2.06 3.83
CA ARG A 221 4.12 0.81 3.19
C ARG A 221 3.25 -0.02 4.14
N PRO A 222 2.17 -0.67 3.69
CA PRO A 222 1.33 -1.47 4.57
C PRO A 222 2.12 -2.65 5.15
N LYS A 223 2.19 -2.74 6.49
CA LYS A 223 3.01 -3.76 7.17
C LYS A 223 2.67 -5.20 6.78
N PHE A 224 1.43 -5.46 6.39
CA PHE A 224 1.02 -6.80 5.98
C PHE A 224 1.65 -7.27 4.66
N ALA A 225 2.11 -6.36 3.80
CA ALA A 225 2.72 -6.69 2.52
C ALA A 225 4.23 -6.38 2.46
N TYR A 226 4.70 -5.49 3.33
CA TYR A 226 6.08 -4.98 3.32
C TYR A 226 6.74 -5.05 4.71
N GLY A 227 6.21 -5.87 5.63
CA GLY A 227 6.73 -6.00 7.00
C GLY A 227 7.89 -6.97 7.16
N GLU A 228 8.15 -7.80 6.16
CA GLU A 228 9.20 -8.83 6.15
C GLU A 228 10.11 -8.63 4.94
N TYR A 229 11.39 -9.00 5.08
CA TYR A 229 12.31 -9.05 3.95
C TYR A 229 12.00 -10.26 3.06
N ILE A 230 12.21 -10.10 1.75
CA ILE A 230 12.00 -11.18 0.79
C ILE A 230 12.88 -12.39 1.14
N HIS A 231 14.11 -12.17 1.61
CA HIS A 231 15.02 -13.27 1.95
C HIS A 231 14.50 -14.13 3.11
N ASP A 232 13.88 -13.53 4.12
CA ASP A 232 13.37 -14.25 5.30
C ASP A 232 12.25 -15.22 4.94
N THR A 233 11.51 -14.93 3.87
CA THR A 233 10.40 -15.73 3.38
C THR A 233 10.73 -16.52 2.10
N CYS A 234 11.94 -16.39 1.58
CA CYS A 234 12.35 -17.04 0.33
C CYS A 234 12.58 -18.54 0.56
N PRO A 235 11.95 -19.45 -0.21
CA PRO A 235 12.19 -20.89 -0.08
C PRO A 235 13.61 -21.31 -0.49
N PHE A 236 14.36 -20.41 -1.13
CA PHE A 236 15.75 -20.62 -1.56
C PHE A 236 16.76 -19.89 -0.66
N ASN A 237 16.36 -19.45 0.53
CA ASN A 237 17.23 -18.69 1.45
C ASN A 237 18.35 -19.55 2.09
N GLN A 238 18.26 -20.87 1.99
CA GLN A 238 19.33 -21.75 2.44
C GLN A 238 20.44 -21.75 1.39
N TYR A 239 21.62 -21.28 1.80
CA TYR A 239 22.84 -21.41 1.03
C TYR A 239 23.23 -22.90 1.01
N VAL A 240 22.87 -23.61 -0.05
CA VAL A 240 23.39 -24.96 -0.27
C VAL A 240 24.69 -24.79 -1.03
N GLU A 241 25.83 -24.94 -0.35
CA GLU A 241 27.19 -24.85 -0.94
C GLU A 241 27.39 -25.72 -2.19
N PHE A 242 26.52 -26.71 -2.39
CA PHE A 242 26.58 -27.70 -3.48
C PHE A 242 25.36 -27.66 -4.41
N ALA A 243 24.56 -26.58 -4.40
CA ALA A 243 23.53 -26.42 -5.43
C ALA A 243 24.19 -26.25 -6.80
N ASP A 244 23.81 -27.09 -7.75
CA ASP A 244 24.18 -26.96 -9.16
C ASP A 244 23.97 -25.49 -9.61
N PRO A 245 25.02 -24.77 -10.06
CA PRO A 245 24.91 -23.40 -10.53
C PRO A 245 23.89 -23.23 -11.67
N ASP A 246 23.62 -24.30 -12.41
CA ASP A 246 22.66 -24.33 -13.52
C ASP A 246 21.23 -24.69 -13.08
N ALA A 247 21.02 -25.00 -11.79
CA ALA A 247 19.68 -25.24 -11.25
C ALA A 247 18.88 -23.93 -11.19
N LEU A 248 17.72 -23.93 -11.85
CA LEU A 248 16.76 -22.80 -11.88
C LEU A 248 16.19 -22.42 -10.50
N GLN A 249 16.33 -23.27 -9.48
CA GLN A 249 15.72 -23.12 -8.15
C GLN A 249 16.77 -23.19 -7.04
N ARG A 250 17.57 -22.12 -6.92
CA ARG A 250 18.66 -22.01 -5.92
C ARG A 250 18.76 -20.61 -5.33
N CYS A 251 19.57 -20.47 -4.29
CA CYS A 251 19.94 -19.17 -3.76
C CYS A 251 20.74 -18.38 -4.82
N LEU A 252 20.37 -17.10 -5.01
CA LEU A 252 21.00 -16.20 -5.99
C LEU A 252 21.81 -15.07 -5.33
N MET A 253 22.19 -15.24 -4.06
CA MET A 253 22.97 -14.24 -3.31
C MET A 253 24.30 -13.93 -4.00
N ASP A 254 25.03 -14.94 -4.45
CA ASP A 254 26.31 -14.74 -5.15
C ASP A 254 26.16 -14.05 -6.51
N GLN A 255 24.94 -14.03 -7.05
CA GLN A 255 24.61 -13.35 -8.30
C GLN A 255 24.18 -11.90 -8.08
N GLY A 256 24.11 -11.43 -6.83
CA GLY A 256 23.74 -10.05 -6.49
C GLY A 256 22.30 -9.87 -6.01
N CYS A 257 21.61 -10.93 -5.58
CA CYS A 257 20.22 -10.83 -5.12
C CYS A 257 20.04 -9.81 -3.96
N LYS A 258 19.20 -8.80 -4.17
CA LYS A 258 18.91 -7.73 -3.20
C LYS A 258 17.79 -8.09 -2.21
N GLY A 259 17.26 -9.31 -2.29
CA GLY A 259 16.19 -9.82 -1.43
C GLY A 259 16.41 -9.64 0.08
N PRO A 260 17.65 -9.68 0.63
CA PRO A 260 17.89 -9.43 2.05
C PRO A 260 17.52 -8.03 2.55
N ASN A 261 17.43 -7.02 1.68
CA ASN A 261 17.08 -5.64 2.09
C ASN A 261 15.79 -5.13 1.47
N THR A 262 15.14 -5.98 0.69
CA THR A 262 13.90 -5.63 0.04
C THR A 262 12.75 -6.20 0.81
N CYS A 263 11.88 -5.33 1.32
CA CYS A 263 10.63 -5.76 1.91
C CYS A 263 9.56 -5.87 0.82
N ASN A 264 8.97 -7.05 0.66
CA ASN A 264 7.86 -7.31 -0.25
C ASN A 264 7.29 -8.71 0.01
N ASN A 265 6.06 -8.98 -0.42
CA ASN A 265 5.40 -10.28 -0.29
C ASN A 265 5.61 -11.21 -1.51
N CYS A 266 6.63 -10.95 -2.35
CA CYS A 266 6.84 -11.71 -3.58
C CYS A 266 7.12 -13.21 -3.32
N ALA A 267 7.87 -13.54 -2.26
CA ALA A 267 8.18 -14.94 -1.96
C ALA A 267 7.01 -15.69 -1.30
N THR A 268 6.15 -14.97 -0.57
CA THR A 268 4.99 -15.55 0.12
C THR A 268 3.77 -15.67 -0.80
N VAL A 269 3.39 -14.58 -1.48
CA VAL A 269 2.20 -14.50 -2.33
C VAL A 269 2.50 -14.84 -3.80
N LYS A 270 3.72 -14.56 -4.27
CA LYS A 270 4.14 -14.71 -5.67
C LYS A 270 3.24 -13.91 -6.64
N PHE A 271 3.50 -14.02 -7.93
CA PHE A 271 2.77 -13.32 -8.99
C PHE A 271 1.95 -14.29 -9.83
N ASN A 272 0.91 -13.75 -10.46
CA ASN A 272 0.04 -14.43 -11.43
C ASN A 272 -0.57 -15.71 -10.86
N ASN A 273 -1.46 -15.57 -9.87
CA ASN A 273 -2.12 -16.71 -9.21
C ASN A 273 -1.13 -17.70 -8.58
N GLU A 274 -0.22 -17.17 -7.76
CA GLU A 274 0.81 -17.92 -7.04
C GLU A 274 1.79 -18.71 -7.92
N THR A 275 1.84 -18.41 -9.24
CA THR A 275 2.61 -19.18 -10.22
C THR A 275 4.11 -19.03 -9.98
N SER A 276 4.64 -17.80 -9.98
CA SER A 276 6.08 -17.57 -9.88
C SER A 276 6.46 -16.21 -9.29
N PHE A 277 7.73 -16.02 -8.98
CA PHE A 277 8.35 -14.77 -8.58
C PHE A 277 9.81 -14.78 -9.07
N PRO A 278 10.54 -13.65 -9.08
CA PRO A 278 11.83 -13.55 -9.78
C PRO A 278 12.82 -14.68 -9.48
N MET A 279 13.06 -14.99 -8.20
CA MET A 279 14.04 -16.01 -7.80
C MET A 279 13.59 -17.43 -8.16
N LYS A 280 12.28 -17.71 -8.20
CA LYS A 280 11.76 -19.01 -8.69
C LYS A 280 11.93 -19.16 -10.20
N ALA A 281 12.02 -18.05 -10.93
CA ALA A 281 12.34 -18.02 -12.36
C ALA A 281 13.84 -17.92 -12.64
N GLY A 282 14.71 -18.08 -11.63
CA GLY A 282 16.16 -18.03 -11.79
C GLY A 282 16.76 -16.61 -11.89
N HIS A 283 15.99 -15.56 -11.58
CA HIS A 283 16.49 -14.18 -11.63
C HIS A 283 16.60 -13.54 -10.25
N VAL A 284 17.67 -12.77 -10.04
CA VAL A 284 17.92 -12.02 -8.80
C VAL A 284 16.77 -11.05 -8.48
N CYS A 285 16.52 -10.83 -7.19
CA CYS A 285 15.74 -9.67 -6.76
C CYS A 285 16.55 -8.40 -7.02
N ILE A 286 15.93 -7.39 -7.65
CA ILE A 286 16.55 -6.09 -7.91
C ILE A 286 16.14 -5.01 -6.90
N GLY A 287 15.31 -5.37 -5.91
CA GLY A 287 14.80 -4.45 -4.91
C GLY A 287 13.80 -3.41 -5.41
N CYS A 288 12.95 -3.78 -6.37
CA CYS A 288 12.08 -2.84 -7.06
C CYS A 288 11.01 -2.14 -6.19
N SER A 289 10.83 -2.56 -4.93
CA SER A 289 9.92 -1.93 -3.96
C SER A 289 10.61 -1.05 -2.92
N ASP A 290 11.91 -0.84 -3.05
CA ASP A 290 12.67 0.04 -2.17
C ASP A 290 12.87 1.42 -2.81
N PRO A 291 13.07 2.46 -1.98
CA PRO A 291 13.41 3.80 -2.47
C PRO A 291 14.74 3.80 -3.23
N ASP A 292 14.83 4.62 -4.29
CA ASP A 292 16.04 4.84 -5.10
C ASP A 292 16.68 3.57 -5.71
N PHE A 293 15.95 2.44 -5.79
CA PHE A 293 16.53 1.13 -6.12
C PHE A 293 17.29 1.10 -7.46
N TRP A 294 16.92 1.93 -8.44
CA TRP A 294 17.63 2.02 -9.71
C TRP A 294 19.09 2.45 -9.55
N ASP A 295 19.35 3.35 -8.60
CA ASP A 295 20.67 3.93 -8.38
C ASP A 295 21.41 3.21 -7.25
N ILE A 296 20.71 2.74 -6.21
CA ILE A 296 21.36 2.10 -5.05
C ILE A 296 21.61 0.60 -5.26
N ASN A 297 20.81 -0.08 -6.08
CA ASN A 297 20.96 -1.53 -6.32
C ASN A 297 21.68 -1.84 -7.64
N THR A 298 22.10 -0.82 -8.40
CA THR A 298 22.91 -1.02 -9.61
C THR A 298 24.41 -1.12 -9.26
N PRO A 299 25.19 -2.01 -9.90
CA PRO A 299 24.74 -3.02 -10.85
C PRO A 299 23.87 -4.09 -10.17
N PHE A 300 22.76 -4.47 -10.83
CA PHE A 300 21.82 -5.46 -10.29
C PHE A 300 22.44 -6.86 -10.19
N TRP A 301 23.42 -7.15 -11.04
CA TRP A 301 24.18 -8.39 -11.04
C TRP A 301 25.55 -8.19 -10.42
N GLY A 302 25.98 -9.19 -9.65
CA GLY A 302 27.22 -9.15 -8.90
C GLY A 302 27.09 -8.44 -7.55
N LYS A 303 28.18 -8.47 -6.78
CA LYS A 303 28.32 -7.74 -5.52
C LYS A 303 28.61 -6.27 -5.82
N HIS A 304 28.01 -5.33 -5.08
CA HIS A 304 28.49 -3.95 -5.09
C HIS A 304 29.97 -3.93 -4.73
N ALA A 305 30.73 -2.98 -5.27
CA ALA A 305 32.14 -2.79 -4.90
C ALA A 305 32.32 -2.59 -3.38
N ASP A 306 31.27 -2.12 -2.71
CA ASP A 306 31.22 -1.82 -1.28
C ASP A 306 30.46 -2.90 -0.46
N ASP A 307 30.10 -4.05 -1.05
CA ASP A 307 29.49 -5.21 -0.36
C ASP A 307 30.53 -5.91 0.54
N VAL A 308 31.11 -5.17 1.48
CA VAL A 308 31.49 -5.74 2.77
C VAL A 308 30.16 -6.02 3.45
N TYR A 309 29.91 -7.27 3.83
CA TYR A 309 28.65 -7.89 4.27
C TYR A 309 27.76 -7.15 5.31
N ASP A 310 28.04 -5.91 5.71
CA ASP A 310 27.37 -5.21 6.80
C ASP A 310 26.67 -3.89 6.44
N LYS A 311 26.81 -3.31 5.24
CA LYS A 311 26.17 -2.02 4.94
C LYS A 311 25.63 -1.91 3.52
N PHE A 312 24.32 -2.14 3.39
CA PHE A 312 23.61 -1.79 2.17
C PHE A 312 23.46 -0.27 2.03
N PRO A 313 23.58 0.26 0.80
CA PRO A 313 23.41 1.69 0.55
C PRO A 313 22.03 2.14 1.01
N SER A 314 22.01 3.22 1.79
CA SER A 314 20.77 3.84 2.26
C SER A 314 20.25 4.85 1.24
N PRO A 315 18.93 4.99 1.07
CA PRO A 315 18.36 5.93 0.11
C PRO A 315 18.66 7.39 0.49
N LYS A 316 18.69 8.27 -0.52
CA LYS A 316 19.00 9.69 -0.35
C LYS A 316 17.74 10.45 0.07
N VAL A 317 17.31 10.28 1.33
CA VAL A 317 16.14 10.95 1.94
C VAL A 317 14.82 10.70 1.20
N VAL A 318 14.02 9.78 1.72
CA VAL A 318 12.79 9.30 1.04
C VAL A 318 11.62 10.28 1.15
N PHE A 319 11.46 10.93 2.31
CA PHE A 319 10.44 11.94 2.54
C PHE A 319 11.02 13.20 3.16
N GLU A 320 10.87 14.33 2.48
CA GLU A 320 11.22 15.66 2.99
C GLU A 320 10.18 16.20 4.01
N LYS A 321 9.04 15.51 4.18
CA LYS A 321 7.90 15.93 5.02
C LYS A 321 7.23 14.74 5.72
N LYS A 322 6.85 14.93 6.99
CA LYS A 322 5.99 13.98 7.71
C LYS A 322 4.54 14.06 7.21
N VAL A 323 3.98 12.93 6.80
CA VAL A 323 2.55 12.78 6.44
C VAL A 323 1.87 11.94 7.51
N ASN A 324 0.63 12.30 7.87
CA ASN A 324 -0.13 11.55 8.87
C ASN A 324 -0.46 10.14 8.34
N PRO A 325 -0.08 9.06 9.04
CA PRO A 325 -0.20 7.70 8.53
C PRO A 325 -1.64 7.14 8.57
N ILE A 326 -2.60 7.81 9.20
CA ILE A 326 -3.92 7.23 9.49
C ILE A 326 -5.05 8.23 9.19
N ALA A 327 -5.93 7.86 8.25
CA ALA A 327 -7.26 8.46 8.14
C ALA A 327 -8.18 7.82 9.18
N VAL A 328 -8.40 8.45 10.33
CA VAL A 328 -9.42 7.99 11.28
C VAL A 328 -10.78 8.45 10.78
N ASN A 329 -11.74 7.53 10.60
CA ASN A 329 -13.12 7.89 10.24
C ASN A 329 -13.83 8.52 11.46
N PRO A 330 -14.33 9.77 11.40
CA PRO A 330 -15.09 10.36 12.50
C PRO A 330 -16.54 9.88 12.61
N ARG A 331 -16.99 8.86 11.87
CA ARG A 331 -18.41 8.47 11.82
C ARG A 331 -18.65 7.00 12.18
N ALA A 332 -18.74 6.75 13.48
CA ALA A 332 -19.63 5.73 14.06
C ALA A 332 -20.51 6.29 15.20
N ASP A 333 -20.36 7.56 15.62
CA ASP A 333 -21.19 8.16 16.66
C ASP A 333 -22.16 9.21 16.10
N ARG A 334 -23.32 8.74 15.63
CA ARG A 334 -24.53 9.57 15.58
C ARG A 334 -25.64 8.88 16.36
N LYS A 335 -25.61 9.06 17.68
CA LYS A 335 -26.71 9.54 18.53
C LYS A 335 -26.29 9.35 19.99
N VAL A 336 -26.10 10.47 20.69
CA VAL A 336 -26.71 10.81 21.97
C VAL A 336 -26.06 12.13 22.39
N HIS A 337 -26.83 13.21 22.32
CA HIS A 337 -26.50 14.42 23.06
C HIS A 337 -26.49 14.08 24.55
N LYS A 338 -25.31 14.03 25.16
CA LYS A 338 -25.15 14.16 26.60
C LYS A 338 -24.04 15.16 26.89
N LYS A 339 -24.37 16.12 27.74
CA LYS A 339 -23.49 17.16 28.29
C LYS A 339 -22.09 16.62 28.57
N ILE A 340 -21.09 17.36 28.11
CA ILE A 340 -19.69 17.19 28.49
C ILE A 340 -19.59 17.48 29.99
N THR A 341 -19.42 16.43 30.78
CA THR A 341 -18.96 16.51 32.17
C THR A 341 -17.91 15.42 32.38
N GLU A 342 -16.70 15.87 32.73
CA GLU A 342 -15.54 15.15 33.29
C GLU A 342 -15.05 13.88 32.56
N THR A 343 -13.85 14.02 32.01
CA THR A 343 -13.01 13.01 31.35
C THR A 343 -12.85 11.73 32.17
N SER A 344 -13.32 10.59 31.62
CA SER A 344 -12.97 9.25 32.10
C SER A 344 -12.04 8.58 31.11
N THR A 345 -10.77 8.45 31.49
CA THR A 345 -9.72 7.79 30.72
C THR A 345 -9.81 6.27 30.90
N GLU A 346 -10.20 5.54 29.86
CA GLU A 346 -10.24 4.07 29.89
C GLU A 346 -8.89 3.48 29.45
N ILE A 347 -8.37 2.51 30.22
CA ILE A 347 -7.05 1.92 29.98
C ILE A 347 -7.14 0.42 29.72
N PHE A 348 -6.42 -0.02 28.69
CA PHE A 348 -6.44 -1.38 28.17
C PHE A 348 -5.04 -2.00 28.16
N ASP A 349 -4.95 -3.32 28.28
CA ASP A 349 -3.70 -4.06 28.07
C ASP A 349 -3.40 -4.23 26.58
N LEU A 350 -2.23 -4.80 26.26
CA LEU A 350 -1.81 -5.09 24.88
C LEU A 350 -2.73 -6.09 24.16
N THR A 351 -3.58 -6.82 24.88
CA THR A 351 -4.56 -7.76 24.31
C THR A 351 -5.94 -7.13 24.10
N GLY A 352 -6.11 -5.85 24.48
CA GLY A 352 -7.36 -5.11 24.33
C GLY A 352 -8.37 -5.35 25.46
N ARG A 353 -7.97 -5.96 26.58
CA ARG A 353 -8.83 -6.11 27.77
C ARG A 353 -8.78 -4.84 28.60
N LYS A 354 -9.95 -4.35 29.02
CA LYS A 354 -10.08 -3.17 29.89
C LYS A 354 -9.61 -3.50 31.30
N ILE A 355 -8.70 -2.68 31.84
CA ILE A 355 -8.09 -2.91 33.15
C ILE A 355 -8.51 -1.86 34.18
N SER A 356 -8.69 -0.60 33.78
CA SER A 356 -9.10 0.46 34.71
C SER A 356 -9.83 1.64 34.01
N LYS A 357 -10.50 2.46 34.83
CA LYS A 357 -11.11 3.74 34.47
C LYS A 357 -10.24 4.97 34.81
N LYS A 358 -9.08 4.79 35.49
CA LYS A 358 -8.15 5.88 35.86
C LYS A 358 -6.69 5.41 35.85
N ALA A 359 -5.79 6.28 35.36
CA ALA A 359 -4.35 6.00 35.26
C ALA A 359 -3.65 5.83 36.63
N SER A 360 -4.22 6.40 37.70
CA SER A 360 -3.71 6.27 39.08
C SER A 360 -3.73 4.84 39.59
N ASP A 361 -4.70 4.04 39.14
CA ASP A 361 -4.99 2.73 39.74
C ASP A 361 -3.98 1.66 39.31
N ILE A 362 -3.25 1.91 38.20
CA ILE A 362 -2.20 1.03 37.66
C ILE A 362 -0.97 1.01 38.55
N VAL A 363 -0.69 2.10 39.25
CA VAL A 363 0.49 2.20 40.14
C VAL A 363 0.32 1.32 41.39
N GLN A 364 -0.90 1.08 41.83
CA GLN A 364 -1.18 0.25 43.02
C GLN A 364 -1.13 -1.25 42.73
N HIS A 365 -1.44 -1.68 41.50
CA HIS A 365 -1.41 -3.10 41.12
C HIS A 365 -0.02 -3.67 40.86
N ASN A 366 1.02 -2.83 40.74
CA ASN A 366 2.33 -3.25 40.25
C ASN A 366 3.40 -3.44 41.35
N LYS A 367 2.99 -3.65 42.61
CA LYS A 367 3.93 -3.92 43.72
C LYS A 367 4.63 -5.28 43.62
N HIS A 368 4.14 -6.19 42.77
CA HIS A 368 4.72 -7.52 42.57
C HIS A 368 4.76 -7.90 41.09
N GLY A 369 5.73 -7.37 40.35
CA GLY A 369 6.30 -8.03 39.17
C GLY A 369 5.72 -7.68 37.78
N THR A 370 6.67 -7.36 36.88
CA THR A 370 6.62 -7.22 35.41
C THR A 370 6.23 -5.87 34.80
N ASN A 371 7.14 -5.36 33.97
CA ASN A 371 6.97 -4.14 33.16
C ASN A 371 5.89 -4.38 32.08
N GLN A 372 4.70 -3.82 32.26
CA GLN A 372 3.62 -3.90 31.27
C GLN A 372 3.34 -2.52 30.64
N LEU A 373 3.07 -2.52 29.33
CA LEU A 373 2.68 -1.35 28.53
C LEU A 373 1.15 -1.26 28.45
N PHE A 374 0.59 -0.05 28.53
CA PHE A 374 -0.86 0.19 28.51
C PHE A 374 -1.25 1.23 27.47
N ILE A 375 -2.45 1.09 26.90
CA ILE A 375 -2.97 1.95 25.83
C ILE A 375 -4.22 2.69 26.33
N GLU A 376 -4.28 4.00 26.08
CA GLU A 376 -5.46 4.82 26.33
C GLU A 376 -6.39 4.80 25.11
N LYS A 377 -7.70 4.67 25.36
CA LYS A 377 -8.70 4.74 24.29
C LYS A 377 -8.71 6.15 23.70
N ASN A 378 -8.18 6.24 22.48
CA ASN A 378 -7.87 7.38 21.60
C ASN A 378 -6.49 7.24 20.93
N GLY A 379 -5.78 6.11 21.17
CA GLY A 379 -4.63 5.71 20.38
C GLY A 379 -3.30 6.31 20.83
N ASN A 380 -3.29 7.06 21.93
CA ASN A 380 -2.05 7.53 22.54
C ASN A 380 -1.41 6.40 23.35
N LEU A 381 -0.18 6.05 22.98
CA LEU A 381 0.64 5.08 23.73
C LEU A 381 1.17 5.76 25.00
N ILE A 382 0.77 5.29 26.18
CA ILE A 382 1.36 5.78 27.44
C ILE A 382 2.68 5.02 27.67
N LYS A 383 3.80 5.55 27.16
CA LYS A 383 5.15 5.12 27.59
C LYS A 383 5.47 5.80 28.92
N LYS A 384 5.20 5.16 30.06
CA LYS A 384 5.75 5.61 31.35
C LYS A 384 6.85 4.65 31.78
N ARG A 385 8.11 5.05 31.57
CA ARG A 385 9.29 4.35 32.12
C ARG A 385 9.29 4.59 33.63
N LEU A 386 8.66 3.70 34.40
CA LEU A 386 8.68 3.78 35.86
C LEU A 386 10.08 3.36 36.33
N ARG A 387 10.95 4.33 36.64
CA ARG A 387 12.18 4.09 37.41
C ARG A 387 11.76 3.76 38.83
N VAL A 388 12.01 2.53 39.26
CA VAL A 388 11.95 2.13 40.68
C VAL A 388 13.17 2.74 41.38
N ARG A 389 12.95 3.45 42.49
CA ARG A 389 13.96 3.68 43.53
C ARG A 389 13.58 2.81 44.72
#